data_AF-A0A8S0G1G9-F1
#
_entry.id   AF-A0A8S0G1G9-F1
#
_cell.length_a   1.000
_cell.length_b   1.000
_cell.length_c   1.000
_cell.angle_alpha   90.00
_cell.angle_beta   90.00
_cell.angle_gamma   90.00
#
_symmetry.space_group_name_H-M   'P 1'
#
loop_
_entity.id
_entity.type
_entity.pdbx_description
1 polymer ?
#
loop_
_entity_poly.entity_id
_entity_poly.type
_entity_poly.pdbx_seq_one_letter_code
_entity_poly.pdbx_strand_id
1 'polypeptide(L)'
;MKEGAEGAEPPEEPTIALEQVNQQTLRITMLLMFALFGVMFWAIWSDLITVFSYLDSITLWHYNATEAGAAVVKNVTMGSLLFAIIASMVAWALIRNLPGLLEVLVLSRLNMRQGASYAITTILNYIIIAVGAMTVFGSLGVSWDKLQWLAAALSVGLGFGLQVQRPGHHSANESLSSSNDLR
;
A
#
# COMPACT_ATOMS: atom_id res chain seq x y z
N MET A 1 13.99 19.59 83.22
CA MET A 1 12.76 19.83 82.42
C MET A 1 13.19 19.89 80.96
N LYS A 2 12.36 19.29 80.09
CA LYS A 2 12.64 18.83 78.72
C LYS A 2 13.34 19.85 77.80
N GLU A 3 14.28 19.32 77.02
CA GLU A 3 14.71 19.81 75.72
C GLU A 3 13.52 19.95 74.75
N GLY A 4 13.67 20.83 73.76
CA GLY A 4 12.90 20.75 72.52
C GLY A 4 11.80 21.80 72.41
N ALA A 5 12.17 23.01 72.00
CA ALA A 5 11.26 23.91 71.32
C ALA A 5 11.90 24.33 70.00
N GLU A 6 11.39 23.70 68.95
CA GLU A 6 11.16 24.30 67.64
C GLU A 6 12.41 24.63 66.83
N GLY A 7 12.88 23.60 66.11
CA GLY A 7 13.48 23.80 64.80
C GLY A 7 12.49 24.54 63.91
N ALA A 8 12.73 25.82 63.71
CA ALA A 8 12.17 26.56 62.58
C ALA A 8 13.01 26.19 61.36
N GLU A 9 12.60 25.14 60.66
CA GLU A 9 13.10 24.84 59.31
C GLU A 9 12.82 26.08 58.43
N PRO A 10 13.83 26.61 57.71
CA PRO A 10 13.61 27.70 56.78
C PRO A 10 12.67 27.19 55.66
N PRO A 11 11.79 28.05 55.13
CA PRO A 11 10.76 27.65 54.18
C PRO A 11 11.43 26.98 52.99
N GLU A 12 11.06 25.71 52.74
CA GLU A 12 11.51 24.95 51.59
C GLU A 12 11.29 25.80 50.32
N GLU A 13 12.38 26.27 49.73
CA GLU A 13 12.35 27.05 48.50
C GLU A 13 11.60 26.29 47.40
N PRO A 14 10.88 26.97 46.48
CA PRO A 14 10.04 26.39 45.43
C PRO A 14 10.84 25.68 44.31
N THR A 15 11.77 24.81 44.69
CA THR A 15 12.58 23.92 43.84
C THR A 15 11.70 22.92 43.08
N ILE A 16 10.59 22.48 43.67
CA ILE A 16 9.59 21.58 43.04
C ILE A 16 8.88 22.25 41.86
N ALA A 17 8.61 23.56 41.92
CA ALA A 17 7.93 24.29 40.84
C ALA A 17 8.88 24.58 39.66
N LEU A 18 10.16 24.83 39.94
CA LEU A 18 11.16 25.15 38.92
C LEU A 18 11.44 23.97 37.97
N GLU A 19 11.54 22.74 38.49
CA GLU A 19 11.75 21.55 37.64
C GLU A 19 10.49 21.22 36.80
N GLN A 20 9.29 21.40 37.37
CA GLN A 20 8.03 21.20 36.63
C GLN A 20 7.88 22.21 35.48
N VAL A 21 8.26 23.47 35.71
CA VAL A 21 8.26 24.52 34.67
C VAL A 21 9.30 24.23 33.59
N ASN A 22 10.49 23.72 33.95
CA ASN A 22 11.53 23.35 32.97
C ASN A 22 11.10 22.19 32.07
N GLN A 23 10.54 21.11 32.63
CA GLN A 23 10.00 19.96 31.87
C GLN A 23 8.82 20.35 30.97
N GLN A 24 7.94 21.24 31.46
CA GLN A 24 6.87 21.79 30.62
C GLN A 24 7.41 22.65 29.48
N THR A 25 8.43 23.47 29.74
CA THR A 25 9.07 24.32 28.73
C THR A 25 9.67 23.48 27.61
N LEU A 26 10.36 22.38 27.93
CA LEU A 26 10.89 21.46 26.91
C LEU A 26 9.79 20.79 26.09
N ARG A 27 8.69 20.35 26.72
CA ARG A 27 7.56 19.73 26.02
C ARG A 27 6.82 20.73 25.12
N ILE A 28 6.59 21.95 25.58
CA ILE A 28 5.96 23.02 24.81
C ILE A 28 6.86 23.41 23.64
N THR A 29 8.16 23.55 23.87
CA THR A 29 9.14 23.86 22.81
C THR A 29 9.17 22.76 21.76
N MET A 30 9.14 21.49 22.17
CA MET A 30 9.06 20.36 21.25
C MET A 30 7.75 20.36 20.45
N LEU A 31 6.60 20.59 21.10
CA LEU A 31 5.31 20.71 20.44
C LEU A 31 5.28 21.88 19.45
N LEU A 32 5.85 23.02 19.83
CA LEU A 32 5.96 24.21 18.99
C LEU A 32 6.85 23.94 17.78
N MET A 33 7.99 23.28 17.97
CA MET A 33 8.89 22.89 16.90
C MET A 33 8.24 21.89 15.93
N PHE A 34 7.51 20.90 16.44
CA PHE A 34 6.72 19.97 15.60
C PHE A 34 5.58 20.67 14.87
N ALA A 35 4.87 21.60 15.53
CA ALA A 35 3.82 22.38 14.90
C ALA A 35 4.38 23.24 13.77
N LEU A 36 5.51 23.94 14.02
CA LEU A 36 6.18 24.79 13.04
C LEU A 36 6.72 23.94 11.87
N PHE A 37 7.33 22.79 12.17
CA PHE A 37 7.72 21.81 11.15
C PHE A 37 6.53 21.32 10.33
N GLY A 38 5.41 20.99 10.99
CA GLY A 38 4.18 20.55 10.33
C GLY A 38 3.59 21.63 9.41
N VAL A 39 3.59 22.89 9.85
CA VAL A 39 3.14 24.03 9.04
C VAL A 39 4.07 24.26 7.85
N MET A 40 5.39 24.25 8.05
CA MET A 40 6.37 24.40 6.97
C MET A 40 6.27 23.25 5.97
N PHE A 41 6.11 22.02 6.47
CA PHE A 41 5.91 20.84 5.65
C PHE A 41 4.60 20.98 4.86
N TRP A 42 3.49 21.34 5.51
CA TRP A 42 2.23 21.58 4.83
C TRP A 42 2.35 22.68 3.76
N ALA A 43 3.07 23.77 4.05
CA ALA A 43 3.31 24.84 3.09
C ALA A 43 4.04 24.34 1.83
N ILE A 44 5.13 23.58 1.99
CA ILE A 44 5.89 23.00 0.87
C ILE A 44 5.02 22.02 0.05
N TRP A 45 4.22 21.21 0.73
CA TRP A 45 3.36 20.23 0.09
C TRP A 45 2.08 20.82 -0.51
N SER A 46 1.65 22.00 -0.06
CA SER A 46 0.45 22.67 -0.57
C SER A 46 0.57 23.11 -2.04
N ASP A 47 1.78 23.51 -2.47
CA ASP A 47 2.07 23.85 -3.86
C ASP A 47 1.86 22.65 -4.79
N LEU A 48 2.26 21.45 -4.35
CA LEU A 48 2.04 20.22 -5.10
C LEU A 48 0.54 19.95 -5.28
N ILE A 49 -0.26 20.10 -4.22
CA ILE A 49 -1.72 19.95 -4.28
C ILE A 49 -2.35 20.97 -5.24
N THR A 50 -1.85 22.21 -5.25
CA THR A 50 -2.35 23.27 -6.13
C THR A 50 -2.06 22.97 -7.60
N VAL A 51 -0.85 22.50 -7.92
CA VAL A 51 -0.49 22.05 -9.27
C VAL A 51 -1.38 20.89 -9.71
N PHE A 52 -1.64 19.93 -8.82
CA PHE A 52 -2.58 18.84 -9.09
C PHE A 52 -4.00 19.34 -9.38
N SER A 53 -4.51 20.31 -8.60
CA SER A 53 -5.82 20.92 -8.83
C SER A 53 -5.91 21.62 -10.19
N TYR A 54 -4.82 22.27 -10.63
CA TYR A 54 -4.77 22.90 -11.96
C TYR A 54 -4.78 21.85 -13.07
N LEU A 55 -4.03 20.76 -12.91
CA LEU A 55 -4.04 19.66 -13.88
C LEU A 55 -5.38 18.89 -13.89
N ASP A 56 -6.09 18.86 -12.76
CA ASP A 56 -7.43 18.28 -12.67
C ASP A 56 -8.49 19.12 -13.40
N SER A 57 -8.26 20.43 -13.52
CA SER A 57 -9.14 21.29 -14.32
C SER A 57 -9.11 20.96 -15.82
N ILE A 58 -8.04 20.30 -16.31
CA ILE A 58 -7.90 19.89 -17.71
C ILE A 58 -8.44 18.47 -17.87
N THR A 59 -9.70 18.36 -18.27
CA THR A 59 -10.38 17.08 -18.54
C THR A 59 -9.97 16.56 -19.92
N LEU A 60 -9.45 15.33 -19.99
CA LEU A 60 -9.05 14.68 -21.24
C LEU A 60 -10.21 13.92 -21.86
N TRP A 61 -10.93 13.10 -21.08
CA TRP A 61 -12.14 12.41 -21.51
C TRP A 61 -13.09 12.12 -20.35
N HIS A 62 -14.34 11.84 -20.71
CA HIS A 62 -15.40 11.46 -19.79
C HIS A 62 -15.66 9.96 -19.92
N TYR A 63 -15.95 9.29 -18.79
CA TYR A 63 -16.43 7.93 -18.81
C TYR A 63 -17.60 7.77 -17.83
N ASN A 64 -18.53 6.89 -18.19
CA ASN A 64 -19.64 6.54 -17.31
C ASN A 64 -19.15 5.45 -16.36
N ALA A 65 -19.07 5.76 -15.08
CA ALA A 65 -18.83 4.81 -14.00
C ALA A 65 -20.16 4.45 -13.35
N THR A 66 -20.35 3.18 -13.00
CA THR A 66 -21.54 2.75 -12.26
C THR A 66 -21.23 2.79 -10.77
N GLU A 67 -21.68 3.82 -10.06
CA GLU A 67 -21.54 3.93 -8.60
C GLU A 67 -22.92 3.73 -7.97
N ALA A 68 -23.03 2.80 -7.01
CA ALA A 68 -24.28 2.49 -6.29
C ALA A 68 -25.52 2.23 -7.18
N GLY A 69 -25.32 1.66 -8.38
CA GLY A 69 -26.40 1.36 -9.33
C GLY A 69 -26.84 2.54 -10.22
N ALA A 70 -26.22 3.72 -10.07
CA ALA A 70 -26.44 4.87 -10.93
C ALA A 70 -25.22 5.11 -11.84
N ALA A 71 -25.47 5.53 -13.09
CA ALA A 71 -24.43 5.97 -13.99
C ALA A 71 -23.94 7.37 -13.57
N VAL A 72 -22.75 7.44 -12.98
CA VAL A 72 -22.06 8.67 -12.59
C VAL A 72 -21.00 8.97 -13.66
N VAL A 73 -21.08 10.16 -14.24
CA VAL A 73 -20.05 10.63 -15.18
C VAL A 73 -18.82 11.00 -14.37
N LYS A 74 -17.69 10.34 -14.64
CA LYS A 74 -16.40 10.67 -14.03
C LYS A 74 -15.43 11.15 -15.10
N ASN A 75 -14.60 12.12 -14.71
CA ASN A 75 -13.66 12.77 -15.60
C ASN A 75 -12.27 12.15 -15.39
N VAL A 76 -11.59 11.83 -16.50
CA VAL A 76 -10.17 11.54 -16.50
C VAL A 76 -9.44 12.82 -16.87
N THR A 77 -8.57 13.28 -15.99
CA THR A 77 -7.91 14.58 -16.07
C THR A 77 -6.41 14.41 -16.26
N MET A 78 -5.70 15.46 -16.65
CA MET A 78 -4.24 15.40 -16.70
C MET A 78 -3.64 15.17 -15.31
N GLY A 79 -4.34 15.64 -14.26
CA GLY A 79 -4.00 15.39 -12.87
C GLY A 79 -4.06 13.92 -12.51
N SER A 80 -5.07 13.19 -12.99
CA SER A 80 -5.22 11.75 -12.72
C SER A 80 -4.13 10.90 -13.37
N LEU A 81 -3.60 11.32 -14.54
CA LEU A 81 -2.43 10.71 -15.19
C LEU A 81 -1.15 10.94 -14.39
N LEU A 82 -0.88 12.19 -14.01
CA LEU A 82 0.31 12.52 -13.23
C LEU A 82 0.29 11.80 -11.87
N PHE A 83 -0.88 11.77 -11.22
CA PHE A 83 -1.07 11.07 -9.96
C PHE A 83 -0.80 9.57 -10.12
N ALA A 84 -1.29 8.96 -11.19
CA ALA A 84 -1.03 7.56 -11.49
C ALA A 84 0.47 7.25 -11.62
N ILE A 85 1.22 8.11 -12.32
CA ILE A 85 2.68 7.97 -12.50
C ILE A 85 3.41 8.12 -11.17
N ILE A 86 3.09 9.16 -10.38
CA ILE A 86 3.71 9.37 -9.07
C ILE A 86 3.37 8.23 -8.11
N ALA A 87 2.10 7.83 -8.02
CA ALA A 87 1.66 6.71 -7.21
C ALA A 87 2.35 5.41 -7.62
N SER A 88 2.58 5.19 -8.93
CA SER A 88 3.34 4.03 -9.43
C SER A 88 4.81 4.09 -9.01
N MET A 89 5.46 5.26 -9.10
CA MET A 89 6.84 5.44 -8.64
C MET A 89 6.96 5.22 -7.12
N VAL A 90 6.03 5.74 -6.34
CA VAL A 90 5.99 5.56 -4.88
C VAL A 90 5.75 4.09 -4.55
N ALA A 91 4.79 3.43 -5.19
CA ALA A 91 4.55 2.00 -5.02
C ALA A 91 5.81 1.18 -5.34
N TRP A 92 6.48 1.47 -6.45
CA TRP A 92 7.73 0.83 -6.84
C TRP A 92 8.87 1.09 -5.84
N ALA A 93 9.01 2.33 -5.36
CA ALA A 93 9.98 2.68 -4.32
C ALA A 93 9.68 1.96 -3.00
N LEU A 94 8.41 1.88 -2.60
CA LEU A 94 7.97 1.10 -1.43
C LEU A 94 8.34 -0.36 -1.62
N ILE A 95 7.98 -0.98 -2.74
CA ILE A 95 8.30 -2.37 -3.06
C ILE A 95 9.82 -2.64 -2.91
N ARG A 96 10.65 -1.69 -3.37
CA ARG A 96 12.11 -1.80 -3.29
C ARG A 96 12.65 -1.55 -1.88
N ASN A 97 12.01 -0.69 -1.09
CA ASN A 97 12.45 -0.32 0.24
C ASN A 97 11.83 -1.18 1.35
N LEU A 98 10.74 -1.90 1.06
CA LEU A 98 10.02 -2.78 1.96
C LEU A 98 10.90 -3.90 2.54
N PRO A 99 11.75 -4.60 1.75
CA PRO A 99 12.65 -5.60 2.28
C PRO A 99 13.61 -5.02 3.33
N GLY A 100 14.13 -3.82 3.09
CA GLY A 100 15.06 -3.14 4.02
C GLY A 100 14.37 -2.59 5.27
N LEU A 101 13.15 -2.06 5.13
CA LEU A 101 12.35 -1.61 6.29
C LEU A 101 11.86 -2.78 7.14
N LEU A 102 11.51 -3.91 6.51
CA LEU A 102 11.14 -5.13 7.23
C LEU A 102 12.35 -5.75 7.91
N GLU A 103 13.56 -5.65 7.35
CA GLU A 103 14.77 -6.08 8.06
C GLU A 103 14.93 -5.29 9.37
N VAL A 104 14.79 -3.97 9.37
CA VAL A 104 14.92 -3.15 10.60
C VAL A 104 13.74 -3.30 11.56
N LEU A 105 12.50 -3.35 11.05
CA LEU A 105 11.29 -3.45 11.89
C LEU A 105 11.04 -4.88 12.42
N VAL A 106 11.31 -5.92 11.61
CA VAL A 106 11.08 -7.32 11.98
C VAL A 106 12.24 -7.90 12.78
N LEU A 107 13.52 -7.55 12.49
CA LEU A 107 14.65 -8.00 13.33
C LEU A 107 14.52 -7.52 14.78
N SER A 108 13.89 -6.37 15.03
CA SER A 108 13.78 -5.83 16.38
C SER A 108 12.73 -6.56 17.25
N ARG A 109 11.78 -7.32 16.68
CA ARG A 109 10.64 -7.85 17.48
C ARG A 109 10.37 -9.34 17.34
N LEU A 110 10.90 -10.03 16.32
CA LEU A 110 10.62 -11.46 16.13
C LEU A 110 11.90 -12.24 15.80
N ASN A 111 12.38 -13.02 16.77
CA ASN A 111 13.37 -14.08 16.58
C ASN A 111 12.72 -15.27 15.83
N MET A 112 12.28 -15.06 14.59
CA MET A 112 11.52 -16.05 13.82
C MET A 112 12.11 -16.20 12.41
N ARG A 113 12.59 -17.42 12.13
CA ARG A 113 13.13 -17.97 10.86
C ARG A 113 12.99 -17.06 9.62
N GLN A 114 14.14 -16.71 9.07
CA GLN A 114 14.42 -15.95 7.83
C GLN A 114 13.45 -16.20 6.64
N GLY A 115 12.76 -17.34 6.58
CA GLY A 115 11.75 -17.66 5.55
C GLY A 115 10.38 -16.96 5.69
N ALA A 116 9.93 -16.60 6.90
CA ALA A 116 8.60 -15.98 7.09
C ALA A 116 8.57 -14.51 6.65
N SER A 117 9.64 -13.76 6.92
CA SER A 117 9.75 -12.35 6.55
C SER A 117 9.76 -12.15 5.03
N TYR A 118 10.41 -13.07 4.29
CA TYR A 118 10.45 -13.04 2.83
C TYR A 118 9.07 -13.31 2.20
N ALA A 119 8.31 -14.27 2.74
CA ALA A 119 6.96 -14.57 2.28
C ALA A 119 6.00 -13.40 2.52
N ILE A 120 6.06 -12.78 3.71
CA ILE A 120 5.28 -11.60 4.03
C ILE A 120 5.62 -10.45 3.08
N THR A 121 6.91 -10.17 2.88
CA THR A 121 7.38 -9.13 1.93
C THR A 121 6.84 -9.36 0.53
N THR A 122 6.88 -10.62 0.07
CA THR A 122 6.39 -11.00 -1.25
C THR A 122 4.89 -10.76 -1.37
N ILE A 123 4.09 -11.24 -0.41
CA ILE A 123 2.63 -11.03 -0.41
C ILE A 123 2.29 -9.53 -0.37
N LEU A 124 2.97 -8.75 0.48
CA LEU A 124 2.75 -7.31 0.60
C LEU A 124 3.10 -6.58 -0.70
N ASN A 125 4.18 -6.98 -1.36
CA ASN A 125 4.56 -6.47 -2.68
C ASN A 125 3.47 -6.77 -3.73
N TYR A 126 2.96 -8.00 -3.80
CA TYR A 126 1.85 -8.32 -4.71
C TYR A 126 0.58 -7.50 -4.43
N ILE A 127 0.25 -7.25 -3.16
CA ILE A 127 -0.88 -6.39 -2.78
C ILE A 127 -0.64 -4.96 -3.25
N ILE A 128 0.56 -4.40 -3.03
CA ILE A 128 0.91 -3.05 -3.47
C ILE A 128 0.84 -2.94 -5.00
N ILE A 129 1.35 -3.94 -5.74
CA ILE A 129 1.25 -3.98 -7.20
C ILE A 129 -0.21 -4.03 -7.63
N ALA A 130 -1.02 -4.89 -7.01
CA ALA A 130 -2.44 -5.02 -7.35
C ALA A 130 -3.22 -3.73 -7.10
N VAL A 131 -3.03 -3.12 -5.93
CA VAL A 131 -3.68 -1.85 -5.56
C VAL A 131 -3.17 -0.70 -6.42
N GLY A 132 -1.86 -0.63 -6.68
CA GLY A 132 -1.25 0.38 -7.53
C GLY A 132 -1.76 0.29 -8.97
N ALA A 133 -1.75 -0.92 -9.55
CA ALA A 133 -2.31 -1.16 -10.87
C ALA A 133 -3.80 -0.79 -10.90
N MET A 134 -4.58 -1.19 -9.89
CA MET A 134 -6.00 -0.86 -9.81
C MET A 134 -6.25 0.65 -9.69
N THR A 135 -5.39 1.36 -8.98
CA THR A 135 -5.44 2.82 -8.84
C THR A 135 -5.11 3.52 -10.17
N VAL A 136 -4.09 3.04 -10.88
CA VAL A 136 -3.67 3.57 -12.20
C VAL A 136 -4.72 3.31 -13.27
N PHE A 137 -5.22 2.07 -13.37
CA PHE A 137 -6.28 1.73 -14.32
C PHE A 137 -7.58 2.45 -13.97
N GLY A 138 -7.91 2.56 -12.68
CA GLY A 138 -9.06 3.31 -12.20
C GLY A 138 -8.97 4.81 -12.49
N SER A 139 -7.79 5.43 -12.35
CA SER A 139 -7.59 6.86 -12.65
C SER A 139 -7.59 7.16 -14.16
N LEU A 140 -7.25 6.16 -14.97
CA LEU A 140 -7.39 6.15 -16.43
C LEU A 140 -8.83 5.86 -16.90
N GLY A 141 -9.80 5.71 -16.00
CA GLY A 141 -11.18 5.40 -16.38
C GLY A 141 -11.36 4.04 -17.07
N VAL A 142 -10.40 3.12 -16.88
CA VAL A 142 -10.60 1.72 -17.22
C VAL A 142 -11.55 1.15 -16.16
N SER A 143 -12.79 0.90 -16.57
CA SER A 143 -13.80 0.37 -15.66
C SER A 143 -13.42 -1.02 -15.15
N TRP A 144 -13.86 -1.34 -13.93
CA TRP A 144 -13.67 -2.66 -13.33
C TRP A 144 -14.27 -3.77 -14.19
N ASP A 145 -15.45 -3.52 -14.77
CA ASP A 145 -16.07 -4.43 -15.74
C ASP A 145 -15.15 -4.70 -16.94
N LYS A 146 -14.33 -3.71 -17.33
CA LYS A 146 -13.40 -3.88 -18.44
C LYS A 146 -12.26 -4.83 -18.13
N LEU A 147 -11.73 -4.75 -16.92
CA LEU A 147 -10.69 -5.65 -16.45
C LEU A 147 -11.25 -7.06 -16.22
N GLN A 148 -12.50 -7.18 -15.76
CA GLN A 148 -13.16 -8.46 -15.57
C GLN A 148 -13.37 -9.22 -16.89
N TRP A 149 -13.86 -8.56 -17.96
CA TRP A 149 -14.00 -9.26 -19.25
C TRP A 149 -12.65 -9.64 -19.86
N LEU A 150 -11.62 -8.83 -19.66
CA LEU A 150 -10.28 -9.11 -20.16
C LEU A 150 -9.66 -10.31 -19.43
N ALA A 151 -9.79 -10.33 -18.10
CA ALA A 151 -9.37 -11.48 -17.29
C ALA A 151 -10.15 -12.75 -17.66
N ALA A 152 -11.47 -12.65 -17.83
CA ALA A 152 -12.31 -13.77 -18.27
C ALA A 152 -11.88 -14.29 -19.64
N ALA A 153 -11.65 -13.43 -20.62
CA ALA A 153 -11.18 -13.82 -21.95
C ALA A 153 -9.81 -14.51 -21.91
N LEU A 154 -8.87 -14.02 -21.10
CA LEU A 154 -7.57 -14.65 -20.89
C LEU A 154 -7.70 -16.03 -20.21
N SER A 155 -8.52 -16.13 -19.16
CA SER A 155 -8.78 -17.41 -18.48
C SER A 155 -9.43 -18.44 -19.41
N VAL A 156 -10.37 -18.00 -20.24
CA VAL A 156 -11.01 -18.85 -21.26
C VAL A 156 -9.99 -19.28 -22.32
N GLY A 157 -9.14 -18.37 -22.81
CA GLY A 157 -8.08 -18.67 -23.77
C GLY A 157 -7.05 -19.68 -23.24
N LEU A 158 -6.63 -19.55 -21.98
CA LEU A 158 -5.75 -20.52 -21.30
C LEU A 158 -6.45 -21.87 -21.09
N GLY A 159 -7.74 -21.86 -20.74
CA GLY A 159 -8.55 -23.07 -20.57
C GLY A 159 -8.69 -23.89 -21.86
N PHE A 160 -8.84 -23.24 -23.02
CA PHE A 160 -8.84 -23.91 -24.32
C PHE A 160 -7.44 -24.37 -24.75
N GLY A 161 -6.40 -23.59 -24.47
CA GLY A 161 -5.01 -23.95 -24.81
C GLY A 161 -4.52 -25.24 -24.13
N LEU A 162 -4.93 -25.48 -22.87
CA LEU A 162 -4.56 -26.70 -22.12
C LEU A 162 -5.33 -27.96 -22.57
N GLN A 163 -6.51 -27.81 -23.17
CA GLN A 163 -7.30 -28.95 -23.66
C GLN A 163 -6.79 -29.48 -25.01
N VAL A 164 -6.20 -28.60 -25.82
CA VAL A 164 -5.58 -28.95 -27.12
C VAL A 164 -4.28 -29.73 -26.97
N GLN A 165 -3.64 -29.69 -25.80
CA GLN A 165 -2.40 -30.40 -25.49
C GLN A 165 -2.63 -31.78 -24.82
N ARG A 166 -3.78 -32.44 -25.04
CA ARG A 166 -3.92 -33.88 -24.76
C ARG A 166 -3.79 -34.67 -26.06
N PRO A 167 -2.60 -35.18 -26.41
CA PRO A 167 -2.49 -36.16 -27.50
C PRO A 167 -3.27 -37.41 -27.08
N GLY A 168 -4.17 -37.87 -27.94
CA GLY A 168 -4.97 -39.06 -27.72
C GLY A 168 -4.09 -40.29 -27.57
N HIS A 169 -4.01 -40.85 -26.35
CA HIS A 169 -3.59 -42.23 -26.14
C HIS A 169 -4.79 -43.16 -26.37
N HIS A 170 -5.14 -43.37 -27.64
CA HIS A 170 -6.01 -44.46 -28.04
C HIS A 170 -5.65 -44.91 -29.45
N SER A 171 -4.84 -45.96 -29.55
CA SER A 171 -4.77 -46.95 -30.64
C SER A 171 -3.41 -47.66 -30.58
N ALA A 172 -3.26 -48.60 -29.64
CA ALA A 172 -2.14 -49.54 -29.65
C ALA A 172 -2.53 -50.93 -29.10
N ASN A 173 -3.80 -51.35 -29.22
CA ASN A 173 -4.19 -52.65 -28.68
C ASN A 173 -5.31 -53.40 -29.44
N GLU A 174 -5.39 -53.23 -30.77
CA GLU A 174 -6.32 -54.04 -31.60
C GLU A 174 -5.61 -54.97 -32.60
N SER A 175 -4.27 -54.93 -32.70
CA SER A 175 -3.55 -55.78 -33.67
C SER A 175 -3.22 -57.19 -33.18
N LEU A 176 -3.57 -57.56 -31.94
CA LEU A 176 -3.24 -58.88 -31.37
C LEU A 176 -4.42 -59.88 -31.37
N SER A 177 -5.65 -59.44 -31.63
CA SER A 177 -6.80 -60.37 -31.62
C SER A 177 -6.99 -61.13 -32.95
N SER A 178 -6.54 -60.58 -34.09
CA SER A 178 -6.81 -61.18 -35.40
C SER A 178 -5.87 -62.34 -35.77
N SER A 179 -4.84 -62.63 -34.96
CA SER A 179 -3.85 -63.67 -35.29
C SER A 179 -4.13 -65.02 -34.63
N ASN A 180 -5.22 -65.17 -33.86
CA ASN A 180 -5.54 -66.40 -33.15
C ASN A 180 -6.70 -67.23 -33.75
N ASP A 181 -7.30 -66.74 -34.84
CA ASP A 181 -8.46 -67.38 -35.52
C ASP A 181 -8.08 -68.27 -36.73
N LEU A 182 -6.79 -68.56 -36.94
CA LEU A 182 -6.33 -69.42 -38.05
C LEU A 182 -5.63 -70.69 -37.57
N ARG A 183 -6.23 -71.40 -36.61
CA ARG A 183 -5.80 -72.73 -36.16
C ARG A 183 -6.93 -73.74 -36.17
#